data_AF-A0A1H8LKF6-F1
#
_entry.id   AF-A0A1H8LKF6-F1
#
_cell.length_a   1.000
_cell.length_b   1.000
_cell.length_c   1.000
_cell.angle_alpha   90.00
_cell.angle_beta   90.00
_cell.angle_gamma   90.00
#
_symmetry.space_group_name_H-M   'P 1'
#
loop_
_entity.id
_entity.type
_entity.pdbx_description
1 polymer ?
#
loop_
_entity_poly.entity_id
_entity_poly.type
_entity_poly.pdbx_seq_one_letter_code
_entity_poly.pdbx_strand_id
1 'polypeptide(L)'
;MGKLKKLSAIRKQVNKEHRYIKDQNHKISRKIVNMAIEEHVSVIKIEKLTNIRHTTRTSRKNAKNLHNWSFYQLQMFIAYKAALAGMFVLHN
;
A
#
# COMPACT_ATOMS: atom_id res chain seq x y z
N MET A 1 16.41 -0.23 -33.67
CA MET A 1 17.11 -0.33 -32.36
C MET A 1 16.63 0.66 -31.28
N GLY A 2 16.37 1.94 -31.56
CA GLY A 2 16.06 2.96 -30.52
C GLY A 2 14.72 2.81 -29.76
N LYS A 3 13.64 2.38 -30.42
CA LYS A 3 12.29 2.26 -29.81
C LYS A 3 12.23 1.19 -28.69
N LEU A 4 12.89 0.05 -28.87
CA LEU A 4 12.94 -1.04 -27.89
C LEU A 4 13.72 -0.65 -26.62
N LYS A 5 14.82 0.10 -26.76
CA LYS A 5 15.61 0.62 -25.63
C LYS A 5 14.77 1.59 -24.77
N LYS A 6 13.95 2.43 -25.39
CA LYS A 6 13.03 3.36 -24.70
C LYS A 6 11.96 2.63 -23.88
N LEU A 7 11.34 1.59 -24.45
CA LEU A 7 10.36 0.75 -23.75
C LEU A 7 10.96 -0.01 -22.56
N SER A 8 12.18 -0.54 -22.72
CA SER A 8 12.91 -1.22 -21.64
C SER A 8 13.21 -0.28 -20.47
N ALA A 9 13.62 0.95 -20.74
CA ALA A 9 13.87 1.96 -19.70
C ALA A 9 12.59 2.29 -18.90
N ILE A 10 11.46 2.49 -19.58
CA ILE A 10 10.16 2.74 -18.93
C ILE A 10 9.78 1.56 -18.04
N ARG A 11 9.87 0.32 -18.54
CA ARG A 11 9.56 -0.89 -17.74
C ARG A 11 10.44 -1.02 -16.51
N LYS A 12 11.75 -0.73 -16.63
CA LYS A 12 12.68 -0.75 -15.49
C LYS A 12 12.29 0.26 -14.40
N GLN A 13 11.89 1.47 -14.80
CA GLN A 13 11.45 2.50 -13.86
C GLN A 13 10.16 2.10 -13.13
N VAL A 14 9.14 1.63 -13.87
CA VAL A 14 7.88 1.14 -13.28
C VAL A 14 8.14 -0.01 -12.29
N ASN A 15 9.00 -0.96 -12.66
CA ASN A 15 9.35 -2.07 -11.77
C ASN A 15 10.06 -1.60 -10.49
N LYS A 16 10.89 -0.55 -10.56
CA LYS A 16 11.54 0.05 -9.39
C LYS A 16 10.51 0.69 -8.47
N GLU A 17 9.57 1.46 -9.04
CA GLU A 17 8.47 2.07 -8.28
C GLU A 17 7.58 1.02 -7.61
N HIS A 18 7.23 -0.06 -8.33
CA HIS A 18 6.45 -1.16 -7.76
C HIS A 18 7.15 -1.84 -6.59
N ARG A 19 8.46 -2.11 -6.69
CA ARG A 19 9.24 -2.68 -5.57
C ARG A 19 9.28 -1.74 -4.37
N TYR A 20 9.49 -0.45 -4.61
CA TYR A 20 9.49 0.55 -3.55
C TYR A 20 8.13 0.61 -2.84
N ILE A 21 7.03 0.69 -3.57
CA ILE A 21 5.67 0.73 -3.01
C ILE A 21 5.36 -0.55 -2.23
N LYS A 22 5.76 -1.72 -2.76
CA LYS A 22 5.59 -3.00 -2.06
C LYS A 22 6.35 -3.03 -0.73
N ASP A 23 7.60 -2.56 -0.70
CA ASP A 23 8.40 -2.45 0.54
C ASP A 23 7.74 -1.51 1.56
N GLN A 24 7.29 -0.32 1.11
CA GLN A 24 6.56 0.61 1.97
C GLN A 24 5.27 -0.02 2.51
N ASN A 25 4.50 -0.72 1.68
CA ASN A 25 3.30 -1.45 2.11
C ASN A 25 3.63 -2.51 3.16
N HIS A 26 4.73 -3.26 3.01
CA HIS A 26 5.15 -4.21 4.03
C HIS A 26 5.54 -3.52 5.34
N LYS A 27 6.22 -2.37 5.30
CA LYS A 27 6.60 -1.63 6.51
C LYS A 27 5.38 -1.05 7.23
N ILE A 28 4.50 -0.38 6.49
CA ILE A 28 3.27 0.24 7.02
C ILE A 28 2.36 -0.82 7.63
N SER A 29 2.06 -1.90 6.90
CA SER A 29 1.20 -2.98 7.42
C SER A 29 1.77 -3.64 8.68
N ARG A 30 3.10 -3.83 8.78
CA ARG A 30 3.71 -4.35 10.01
C ARG A 30 3.55 -3.37 11.16
N LYS A 31 3.78 -2.08 10.92
CA LYS A 31 3.63 -1.04 11.95
C LYS A 31 2.19 -0.96 12.48
N ILE A 32 1.19 -1.04 11.59
CA ILE A 32 -0.23 -1.05 11.99
C ILE A 32 -0.55 -2.24 12.88
N VAL A 33 -0.13 -3.44 12.49
CA VAL A 33 -0.39 -4.66 13.28
C VAL A 33 0.35 -4.63 14.62
N ASN A 34 1.62 -4.20 14.64
CA ASN A 34 2.38 -4.08 15.88
C ASN A 34 1.72 -3.09 16.85
N MET A 35 1.32 -1.92 16.37
CA MET A 35 0.58 -0.94 17.18
C MET A 35 -0.70 -1.54 17.73
N ALA A 36 -1.47 -2.28 16.92
CA ALA A 36 -2.68 -2.91 17.40
C ALA A 36 -2.42 -3.99 18.47
N ILE A 37 -1.30 -4.72 18.37
CA ILE A 37 -0.87 -5.68 19.40
C ILE A 37 -0.49 -4.95 20.70
N GLU A 38 0.29 -3.87 20.60
CA GLU A 38 0.71 -3.02 21.74
C GLU A 38 -0.50 -2.43 22.47
N GLU A 39 -1.54 -2.03 21.74
CA GLU A 39 -2.78 -1.47 22.27
C GLU A 39 -3.84 -2.54 22.63
N HIS A 40 -3.49 -3.84 22.58
CA HIS A 40 -4.38 -4.97 22.88
C HIS A 40 -5.68 -5.00 22.05
N VAL A 41 -5.62 -4.57 20.78
CA VAL A 41 -6.75 -4.55 19.85
C VAL A 41 -6.92 -5.89 19.15
N SER A 42 -8.12 -6.46 19.19
CA SER A 42 -8.46 -7.73 18.55
C SER A 42 -9.02 -7.60 17.13
N VAL A 43 -9.51 -6.41 16.74
CA VAL A 43 -10.19 -6.17 15.45
C VAL A 43 -9.65 -4.91 14.77
N ILE A 44 -9.19 -5.03 13.53
CA ILE A 44 -8.85 -3.91 12.66
C ILE A 44 -10.00 -3.70 11.68
N LYS A 45 -10.59 -2.50 11.68
CA LYS A 45 -11.58 -2.10 10.68
C LYS A 45 -10.90 -1.37 9.52
N ILE A 46 -11.14 -1.83 8.30
CA ILE A 46 -10.63 -1.23 7.07
C ILE A 46 -11.81 -0.71 6.25
N GLU A 47 -11.82 0.58 5.99
CA GLU A 47 -12.80 1.19 5.09
C GLU A 47 -12.44 0.97 3.62
N LYS A 48 -13.45 0.82 2.76
CA LYS A 48 -13.28 0.96 1.30
C LYS A 48 -12.83 2.38 0.97
N LEU A 49 -11.52 2.53 0.76
CA LEU A 49 -10.91 3.77 0.29
C LEU A 49 -11.06 3.94 -1.24
N THR A 50 -12.19 3.51 -1.80
CA THR A 50 -12.52 3.60 -3.23
C THR A 50 -12.41 5.03 -3.76
N ASN A 51 -12.50 6.04 -2.90
CA ASN A 51 -12.39 7.46 -3.25
C ASN A 51 -11.13 8.19 -2.76
N ILE A 52 -10.15 7.53 -2.14
CA ILE A 52 -8.97 8.27 -1.62
C ILE A 52 -8.19 9.00 -2.70
N ARG A 53 -8.22 8.48 -3.93
CA ARG A 53 -7.59 9.13 -5.10
C ARG A 53 -8.25 10.47 -5.43
N HIS A 54 -9.51 10.68 -5.06
CA HIS A 54 -10.29 11.90 -5.29
C HIS A 54 -10.31 12.83 -4.07
N THR A 55 -10.32 12.28 -2.85
CA THR A 55 -10.49 13.07 -1.61
C THR A 55 -9.17 13.56 -0.99
N THR A 56 -8.03 12.98 -1.36
CA THR A 56 -6.73 13.36 -0.77
C THR A 56 -6.21 14.66 -1.35
N ARG A 57 -5.92 15.65 -0.49
CA ARG A 57 -5.30 16.93 -0.88
C ARG A 57 -4.00 16.69 -1.66
N THR A 58 -4.04 16.91 -2.96
CA THR A 58 -2.93 16.67 -3.89
C THR A 58 -1.92 17.81 -3.76
N SER A 59 -0.80 17.55 -3.08
CA SER A 59 0.39 18.41 -3.13
C SER A 59 1.31 17.97 -4.27
N ARG A 60 2.08 18.89 -4.89
CA ARG A 60 3.11 18.54 -5.90
C ARG A 60 4.07 17.44 -5.41
N LYS A 61 4.33 17.38 -4.10
CA LYS A 61 5.18 16.37 -3.47
C LYS A 61 4.53 14.97 -3.41
N ASN A 62 3.21 14.90 -3.36
CA ASN A 62 2.46 13.66 -3.13
C ASN A 62 1.70 13.17 -4.37
N ALA A 63 1.51 14.03 -5.37
CA ALA A 63 0.73 13.74 -6.58
C ALA A 63 1.24 12.51 -7.36
N LYS A 64 2.56 12.36 -7.52
CA LYS A 64 3.13 11.21 -8.24
C LYS A 64 2.97 9.88 -7.48
N ASN A 65 3.02 9.92 -6.15
CA ASN A 65 2.95 8.73 -5.32
C ASN A 65 1.51 8.22 -5.17
N LEU A 66 0.52 9.11 -5.12
CA LEU A 66 -0.88 8.75 -4.90
C LEU A 66 -1.48 7.94 -6.06
N HIS A 67 -1.11 8.25 -7.32
CA HIS A 67 -1.63 7.53 -8.48
C HIS A 67 -1.05 6.12 -8.63
N ASN A 68 0.21 5.89 -8.21
CA ASN A 68 0.86 4.58 -8.34
C ASN A 68 0.68 3.68 -7.10
N TRP A 69 0.17 4.21 -5.98
CA TRP A 69 -0.01 3.42 -4.77
C TRP A 69 -1.20 2.46 -4.87
N SER A 70 -0.93 1.15 -4.72
CA SER A 70 -1.97 0.13 -4.61
C SER A 70 -2.45 0.02 -3.16
N PHE A 71 -3.55 0.70 -2.85
CA PHE A 71 -4.21 0.61 -1.55
C PHE A 71 -4.73 -0.81 -1.27
N TYR A 72 -5.24 -1.49 -2.30
CA TYR A 72 -5.65 -2.89 -2.20
C TYR A 72 -4.50 -3.79 -1.73
N GLN A 73 -3.28 -3.60 -2.24
CA GLN A 73 -2.12 -4.37 -1.77
C GLN A 73 -1.82 -4.10 -0.29
N LEU A 74 -1.97 -2.87 0.19
CA LEU A 74 -1.80 -2.55 1.60
C LEU A 74 -2.86 -3.27 2.46
N GLN A 75 -4.13 -3.24 2.04
CA GLN A 75 -5.21 -3.96 2.74
C GLN A 75 -4.90 -5.46 2.85
N MET A 76 -4.49 -6.09 1.75
CA MET A 76 -4.07 -7.50 1.74
C MET A 76 -2.92 -7.77 2.71
N PHE A 77 -1.95 -6.85 2.79
CA PHE A 77 -0.82 -6.99 3.71
C PHE A 77 -1.19 -6.83 5.18
N ILE A 78 -2.14 -5.96 5.48
CA ILE A 78 -2.70 -5.84 6.83
C ILE A 78 -3.46 -7.11 7.18
N ALA A 79 -4.35 -7.58 6.28
CA ALA A 79 -5.17 -8.76 6.49
C ALA A 79 -4.34 -10.01 6.82
N TYR A 80 -3.34 -10.35 6.01
CA TYR A 80 -2.56 -11.57 6.28
C TYR A 80 -1.73 -11.45 7.57
N LYS A 81 -1.20 -10.26 7.89
CA LYS A 81 -0.39 -10.08 9.11
C LYS A 81 -1.23 -10.05 10.37
N ALA A 82 -2.41 -9.44 10.31
CA ALA A 82 -3.38 -9.48 11.38
C ALA A 82 -3.82 -10.92 11.65
N ALA A 83 -4.11 -11.70 10.60
CA ALA A 83 -4.44 -13.11 10.73
C ALA A 83 -3.31 -13.93 11.40
N LEU A 84 -2.04 -13.66 11.05
CA LEU A 84 -0.88 -14.28 11.71
C LEU A 84 -0.76 -13.89 13.21
N ALA A 85 -1.26 -12.72 13.59
CA ALA A 85 -1.31 -12.25 14.97
C ALA A 85 -2.59 -12.67 15.71
N GLY A 86 -3.46 -13.48 15.10
CA GLY A 86 -4.73 -13.90 15.68
C GLY A 86 -5.81 -12.80 15.74
N MET A 87 -5.66 -11.74 14.94
CA MET A 87 -6.58 -10.61 14.90
C MET A 87 -7.53 -10.70 13.70
N PHE A 88 -8.72 -10.13 13.85
CA PHE A 88 -9.71 -10.08 12.79
C PHE A 88 -9.61 -8.78 12.00
N VAL A 89 -9.80 -8.86 10.68
CA VAL A 89 -9.91 -7.69 9.80
C VAL A 89 -11.32 -7.62 9.23
N LEU A 90 -12.01 -6.52 9.52
CA LEU A 90 -13.34 -6.26 8.98
C LEU A 90 -13.24 -5.25 7.84
N HIS A 91 -13.88 -5.57 6.72
CA HIS A 91 -13.96 -4.69 5.55
C HIS A 91 -15.34 -4.03 5.50
N ASN A 92 -15.38 -2.70 5.41
CA ASN A 92 -16.59 -1.90 5.18
C ASN A 92 -16.71 -1.54 3.69
#